data_AF-A0A564W8W5-F1
#
_entry.id   AF-A0A564W8W5-F1
#
_cell.length_a   1.000
_cell.length_b   1.000
_cell.length_c   1.000
_cell.angle_alpha   90.00
_cell.angle_beta   90.00
_cell.angle_gamma   90.00
#
_symmetry.space_group_name_H-M   'P 1'
#
loop_
_entity.id
_entity.type
_entity.pdbx_description
1 polymer ?
#
loop_
_entity_poly.entity_id
_entity_poly.type
_entity_poly.pdbx_seq_one_letter_code
_entity_poly.pdbx_strand_id
1 'polypeptide(L)'
;MISEEKIELPPPTAPENIPVSALGFEDTETATHFSYVLADVVRAVSRYIDLSRLDGITIAYDYDVALADLDRGYEGIRPLTRTNDDTAVGVAMAPAVLRSSVVKGHLIFYAPAVLPIEDKSHERFNQALYLIAHECAHIEDLKRRDDRFPGTILQQQIYDYEEVLFASIVAVLWEEYAACRTSAIFGDGQGSAYEECLIGALSAARDEAYAAIRAYRLHGDIKRVLEEAGRPLCEPLRFAAYLLGHLDGRQEDWGVVPQARDRLAECDYASYVDRLATALRELWATRDSWESLDVFTPLKEIAHEVLAEGGMTITRLPDGQARVDIPFRPETMPQPA
;
A
#
# COMPACT_ATOMS: atom_id res chain seq x y z
N MET A 1 -44.17 -9.95 10.11
CA MET A 1 -43.00 -10.09 11.01
C MET A 1 -42.04 -11.03 10.34
N ILE A 2 -41.12 -10.49 9.54
CA ILE A 2 -39.97 -11.25 9.04
C ILE A 2 -38.99 -11.20 10.20
N SER A 3 -38.67 -12.35 10.79
CA SER A 3 -37.65 -12.44 11.83
C SER A 3 -36.34 -11.98 11.23
N GLU A 4 -35.73 -10.94 11.82
CA GLU A 4 -34.31 -10.67 11.64
C GLU A 4 -33.56 -11.92 12.14
N GLU A 5 -33.13 -12.78 11.22
CA GLU A 5 -32.12 -13.78 11.54
C GLU A 5 -30.91 -13.02 12.09
N LYS A 6 -30.61 -13.22 13.38
CA LYS A 6 -29.33 -12.80 13.94
C LYS A 6 -28.25 -13.53 13.17
N ILE A 7 -27.62 -12.84 12.22
CA ILE A 7 -26.43 -13.33 11.53
C ILE A 7 -25.35 -13.51 12.61
N GLU A 8 -25.10 -14.76 12.98
CA GLU A 8 -24.04 -15.09 13.93
C GLU A 8 -22.70 -14.94 13.20
N LEU A 9 -22.04 -13.82 13.46
CA LEU A 9 -20.73 -13.53 12.90
C LEU A 9 -19.68 -14.54 13.45
N PRO A 10 -18.65 -14.92 12.67
CA PRO A 10 -17.64 -15.89 13.09
C PRO A 10 -16.86 -15.39 14.32
N PRO A 11 -16.17 -16.28 15.05
CA PRO A 11 -15.33 -15.88 16.17
C PRO A 11 -14.19 -14.95 15.70
N PRO A 12 -13.73 -14.02 16.54
CA PRO A 12 -12.59 -13.16 16.22
C PRO A 12 -11.31 -13.99 16.05
N THR A 13 -10.51 -13.66 15.04
CA THR A 13 -9.21 -14.30 14.77
C THR A 13 -8.04 -13.58 15.43
N ALA A 14 -8.22 -12.33 15.85
CA ALA A 14 -7.19 -11.57 16.55
C ALA A 14 -6.85 -12.20 17.91
N PRO A 15 -5.57 -12.14 18.36
CA PRO A 15 -5.15 -12.63 19.67
C PRO A 15 -6.03 -12.09 20.80
N GLU A 16 -6.33 -12.93 21.81
CA GLU A 16 -7.13 -12.53 22.98
C GLU A 16 -6.55 -11.30 23.68
N ASN A 17 -5.22 -11.28 23.83
CA ASN A 17 -4.48 -10.15 24.35
C ASN A 17 -3.70 -9.50 23.21
N ILE A 18 -4.16 -8.34 22.75
CA ILE A 18 -3.46 -7.52 21.77
C ILE A 18 -2.59 -6.51 22.52
N PRO A 19 -1.26 -6.56 22.41
CA PRO A 19 -0.40 -5.50 22.93
C PRO A 19 -0.72 -4.18 22.23
N VAL A 20 -1.01 -3.13 23.00
CA VAL A 20 -1.23 -1.77 22.47
C VAL A 20 -0.26 -0.80 23.14
N SER A 21 0.44 -0.01 22.33
CA SER A 21 1.33 1.07 22.76
C SER A 21 0.75 2.42 22.32
N ALA A 22 0.31 3.24 23.28
CA ALA A 22 -0.20 4.58 23.05
C ALA A 22 0.88 5.61 23.43
N LEU A 23 1.38 6.36 22.45
CA LEU A 23 2.53 7.25 22.57
C LEU A 23 2.14 8.71 22.34
N GLY A 24 2.63 9.60 23.21
CA GLY A 24 2.42 11.04 23.09
C GLY A 24 1.02 11.54 23.46
N PHE A 25 0.23 10.73 24.18
CA PHE A 25 -1.04 11.15 24.76
C PHE A 25 -0.81 12.07 25.97
N GLU A 26 -1.78 12.95 26.25
CA GLU A 26 -1.70 13.94 27.33
C GLU A 26 -1.59 13.29 28.71
N ASP A 27 -2.30 12.18 28.92
CA ASP A 27 -2.34 11.45 30.17
C ASP A 27 -2.59 9.95 29.96
N THR A 28 -2.27 9.16 30.99
CA THR A 28 -2.37 7.70 30.96
C THR A 28 -3.82 7.20 30.89
N GLU A 29 -4.79 7.92 31.46
CA GLU A 29 -6.19 7.53 31.46
C GLU A 29 -6.74 7.58 30.04
N THR A 30 -6.53 8.69 29.33
CA THR A 30 -6.89 8.87 27.92
C THR A 30 -6.18 7.84 27.04
N ALA A 31 -4.87 7.66 27.21
CA ALA A 31 -4.10 6.67 26.45
C ALA A 31 -4.64 5.24 26.63
N THR A 32 -4.96 4.87 27.88
CA THR A 32 -5.48 3.55 28.22
C THR A 32 -6.88 3.35 27.66
N HIS A 33 -7.75 4.35 27.81
CA HIS A 33 -9.11 4.32 27.26
C HIS A 33 -9.09 4.08 25.76
N PHE A 34 -8.34 4.90 25.02
CA PHE A 34 -8.28 4.79 23.57
C PHE A 34 -7.64 3.47 23.11
N SER A 35 -6.66 2.96 23.86
CA SER A 35 -6.07 1.65 23.59
C SER A 35 -7.11 0.52 23.64
N TYR A 36 -8.04 0.56 24.60
CA TYR A 36 -9.15 -0.40 24.67
C TYR A 36 -10.14 -0.23 23.50
N VAL A 37 -10.52 1.01 23.18
CA VAL A 37 -11.41 1.29 22.05
C VAL A 37 -10.83 0.72 20.75
N LEU A 38 -9.56 1.01 20.46
CA LEU A 38 -8.94 0.53 19.23
C LEU A 38 -8.78 -1.00 19.22
N ALA A 39 -8.37 -1.60 20.34
CA ALA A 39 -8.28 -3.05 20.45
C ALA A 39 -9.63 -3.73 20.22
N ASP A 40 -10.72 -3.19 20.77
CA ASP A 40 -12.08 -3.71 20.57
C ASP A 40 -12.52 -3.60 19.10
N VAL A 41 -12.21 -2.48 18.43
CA VAL A 41 -12.49 -2.29 17.00
C VAL A 41 -11.70 -3.30 16.16
N VAL A 42 -10.40 -3.46 16.40
CA VAL A 42 -9.56 -4.43 15.69
C VAL A 42 -10.06 -5.86 15.94
N ARG A 43 -10.47 -6.21 17.16
CA ARG A 43 -11.10 -7.50 17.46
C ARG A 43 -12.41 -7.69 16.71
N ALA A 44 -13.23 -6.64 16.57
CA ALA A 44 -14.47 -6.71 15.79
C ALA A 44 -14.20 -6.89 14.28
N VAL A 45 -13.22 -6.18 13.73
CA VAL A 45 -12.76 -6.33 12.33
C VAL A 45 -12.21 -7.73 12.09
N SER A 46 -11.55 -8.34 13.08
CA SER A 46 -10.95 -9.69 12.97
C SER A 46 -11.96 -10.83 12.76
N ARG A 47 -13.25 -10.53 12.79
CA ARG A 47 -14.34 -11.44 12.43
C ARG A 47 -14.59 -11.49 10.91
N TYR A 48 -14.04 -10.55 10.16
CA TYR A 48 -14.13 -10.49 8.70
C TYR A 48 -12.76 -10.64 8.03
N ILE A 49 -11.70 -10.25 8.73
CA ILE A 49 -10.32 -10.25 8.25
C ILE A 49 -9.48 -11.12 9.18
N ASP A 50 -8.65 -12.02 8.65
CA ASP A 50 -7.79 -12.90 9.46
C ASP A 50 -6.62 -12.13 10.09
N LEU A 51 -6.70 -11.91 11.40
CA LEU A 51 -5.68 -11.22 12.20
C LEU A 51 -4.90 -12.18 13.11
N SER A 52 -4.88 -13.47 12.80
CA SER A 52 -4.13 -14.47 13.59
C SER A 52 -2.61 -14.23 13.61
N ARG A 53 -2.08 -13.44 12.66
CA ARG A 53 -0.67 -12.99 12.58
C ARG A 53 -0.43 -11.59 13.14
N LEU A 54 -1.39 -10.99 13.84
CA LEU A 54 -1.17 -9.70 14.50
C LEU A 54 -0.13 -9.81 15.63
N ASP A 55 0.87 -8.93 15.63
CA ASP A 55 1.88 -8.77 16.68
C ASP A 55 1.38 -7.84 17.79
N GLY A 56 0.88 -6.66 17.41
CA GLY A 56 0.43 -5.61 18.30
C GLY A 56 0.04 -4.35 17.54
N ILE A 57 -0.32 -3.31 18.28
CA ILE A 57 -0.76 -2.02 17.76
C ILE A 57 0.05 -0.91 18.43
N THR A 58 0.55 0.05 17.65
CA THR A 58 1.12 1.30 18.12
C THR A 58 0.27 2.46 17.63
N ILE A 59 -0.05 3.40 18.51
CA ILE A 59 -0.83 4.60 18.22
C ILE A 59 0.01 5.76 18.72
N ALA A 60 0.39 6.68 17.84
CA ALA A 60 1.34 7.74 18.20
C ALA A 60 0.93 9.10 17.67
N TYR A 61 1.03 10.13 18.51
CA TYR A 61 1.05 11.52 18.05
C TYR A 61 2.37 11.86 17.36
N ASP A 62 3.49 11.28 17.82
CA ASP A 62 4.79 11.35 17.15
C ASP A 62 4.97 10.12 16.24
N TYR A 63 4.27 10.13 15.11
CA TYR A 63 4.19 8.99 14.19
C TYR A 63 5.54 8.64 13.54
N ASP A 64 6.37 9.64 13.24
CA ASP A 64 7.68 9.41 12.63
C ASP A 64 8.62 8.68 13.59
N VAL A 65 8.63 9.07 14.87
CA VAL A 65 9.40 8.36 15.91
C VAL A 65 8.86 6.95 16.10
N ALA A 66 7.54 6.77 16.16
CA ALA A 66 6.95 5.43 16.32
C ALA A 66 7.28 4.48 15.15
N LEU A 67 7.33 4.98 13.91
CA LEU A 67 7.78 4.20 12.76
C LEU A 67 9.27 3.85 12.86
N ALA A 68 10.12 4.81 13.22
CA ALA A 68 11.56 4.63 13.29
C ALA A 68 11.98 3.65 14.40
N ASP A 69 11.28 3.68 15.54
CA ASP A 69 11.62 2.92 16.74
C ASP A 69 11.00 1.50 16.78
N LEU A 70 10.16 1.14 15.80
CA LEU A 70 9.55 -0.19 15.77
C LEU A 70 10.62 -1.29 15.68
N ASP A 71 10.67 -2.15 16.70
CA ASP A 71 11.46 -3.38 16.63
C ASP A 71 10.81 -4.41 15.70
N ARG A 72 11.40 -4.57 14.52
CA ARG A 72 10.97 -5.53 13.49
C ARG A 72 11.52 -6.94 13.68
N GLY A 73 12.31 -7.18 14.73
CA GLY A 73 12.86 -8.50 15.06
C GLY A 73 13.99 -8.97 14.15
N TYR A 74 14.66 -8.04 13.46
CA TYR A 74 15.77 -8.31 12.55
C TYR A 74 16.76 -7.14 12.56
N GLU A 75 18.05 -7.44 12.65
CA GLU A 75 19.11 -6.43 12.73
C GLU A 75 19.45 -5.82 11.37
N GLY A 76 19.83 -4.53 11.36
CA GLY A 76 20.33 -3.86 10.17
C GLY A 76 19.27 -3.45 9.14
N ILE A 77 17.98 -3.52 9.48
CA ILE A 77 16.90 -2.96 8.66
C ILE A 77 16.91 -1.43 8.78
N ARG A 78 16.67 -0.74 7.66
CA ARG A 78 16.46 0.71 7.68
C ARG A 78 15.20 1.06 8.48
N PRO A 79 15.24 2.14 9.27
CA PRO A 79 14.03 2.65 9.94
C PRO A 79 12.89 2.88 8.94
N LEU A 80 11.66 2.63 9.36
CA LEU A 80 10.49 2.94 8.56
C LEU A 80 10.29 4.44 8.50
N THR A 81 9.79 4.92 7.37
CA THR A 81 9.47 6.33 7.14
C THR A 81 8.13 6.41 6.45
N ARG A 82 7.30 7.38 6.83
CA ARG A 82 6.05 7.62 6.12
C ARG A 82 6.30 8.24 4.75
N THR A 83 5.35 8.04 3.86
CA THR A 83 5.17 8.93 2.72
C THR A 83 4.77 10.32 3.22
N ASN A 84 5.47 11.36 2.77
CA ASN A 84 5.20 12.74 3.14
C ASN A 84 5.60 13.68 2.00
N ASP A 85 4.68 13.89 1.06
CA ASP A 85 4.83 14.83 -0.04
C ASP A 85 3.53 15.60 -0.28
N ASP A 86 3.55 16.49 -1.27
CA ASP A 86 2.42 17.38 -1.60
C ASP A 86 1.16 16.63 -2.06
N THR A 87 1.26 15.34 -2.42
CA THR A 87 0.16 14.53 -2.95
C THR A 87 -0.42 13.54 -1.94
N ALA A 88 0.38 13.05 -0.99
CA ALA A 88 -0.09 12.10 0.02
C ALA A 88 0.74 12.17 1.31
N VAL A 89 0.04 12.03 2.45
CA VAL A 89 0.64 11.85 3.77
C VAL A 89 0.24 10.48 4.31
N GLY A 90 1.20 9.61 4.53
CA GLY A 90 0.99 8.32 5.18
C GLY A 90 0.66 8.51 6.66
N VAL A 91 -0.50 7.99 7.08
CA VAL A 91 -1.02 8.13 8.46
C VAL A 91 -1.21 6.79 9.17
N ALA A 92 -0.97 5.68 8.48
CA ALA A 92 -0.93 4.35 9.06
C ALA A 92 0.00 3.44 8.26
N MET A 93 0.40 2.33 8.86
CA MET A 93 1.20 1.28 8.21
C MET A 93 1.05 -0.04 8.98
N ALA A 94 1.08 -1.17 8.26
CA ALA A 94 1.11 -2.52 8.82
C ALA A 94 2.44 -3.25 8.54
N PRO A 95 3.59 -2.79 9.09
CA PRO A 95 4.88 -3.40 8.81
C PRO A 95 4.99 -4.86 9.26
N ALA A 96 5.68 -5.66 8.45
CA ALA A 96 6.12 -6.99 8.83
C ALA A 96 7.15 -6.93 9.99
N VAL A 97 7.00 -7.84 10.93
CA VAL A 97 7.90 -8.08 12.08
C VAL A 97 8.15 -9.58 12.24
N LEU A 98 9.30 -9.94 12.77
CA LEU A 98 9.67 -11.33 13.07
C LEU A 98 9.60 -11.59 14.57
N ARG A 99 8.79 -12.56 14.99
CA ARG A 99 8.66 -12.99 16.40
C ARG A 99 8.82 -14.49 16.47
N SER A 100 9.83 -14.97 17.19
CA SER A 100 10.07 -16.41 17.36
C SER A 100 10.09 -17.18 16.03
N SER A 101 10.74 -16.61 15.00
CA SER A 101 10.81 -17.14 13.62
C SER A 101 9.49 -17.19 12.85
N VAL A 102 8.45 -16.51 13.33
CA VAL A 102 7.17 -16.37 12.65
C VAL A 102 7.03 -14.95 12.15
N VAL A 103 6.73 -14.80 10.85
CA VAL A 103 6.39 -13.51 10.26
C VAL A 103 5.00 -13.10 10.77
N LYS A 104 4.93 -11.90 11.32
CA LYS A 104 3.72 -11.25 11.82
C LYS A 104 3.64 -9.84 11.25
N GLY A 105 2.49 -9.20 11.40
CA GLY A 105 2.35 -7.77 11.12
C GLY A 105 2.07 -6.98 12.40
N HIS A 106 2.63 -5.80 12.51
CA HIS A 106 2.36 -4.84 13.58
C HIS A 106 1.60 -3.65 12.99
N LEU A 107 0.54 -3.17 13.63
CA LEU A 107 -0.21 -2.00 13.15
C LEU A 107 0.36 -0.73 13.78
N ILE A 108 0.64 0.31 12.99
CA ILE A 108 1.05 1.62 13.49
C ILE A 108 0.11 2.68 12.93
N PHE A 109 -0.46 3.51 13.80
CA PHE A 109 -1.37 4.59 13.43
C PHE A 109 -0.89 5.94 13.96
N TYR A 110 -1.01 6.97 13.11
CA TYR A 110 -0.99 8.36 13.56
C TYR A 110 -2.27 8.65 14.35
N ALA A 111 -2.14 9.00 15.63
CA ALA A 111 -3.27 9.07 16.56
C ALA A 111 -4.44 9.94 16.02
N PRO A 112 -4.23 11.17 15.52
CA PRO A 112 -5.31 12.00 14.98
C PRO A 112 -6.10 11.41 13.81
N ALA A 113 -5.52 10.46 13.07
CA ALA A 113 -6.22 9.79 11.97
C ALA A 113 -7.22 8.73 12.46
N VAL A 114 -7.01 8.17 13.66
CA VAL A 114 -7.84 7.09 14.20
C VAL A 114 -8.68 7.49 15.41
N LEU A 115 -8.35 8.57 16.12
CA LEU A 115 -9.16 9.10 17.24
C LEU A 115 -10.66 9.28 16.94
N PRO A 116 -11.09 9.66 15.72
CA PRO A 116 -12.52 9.75 15.40
C PRO A 116 -13.32 8.45 15.62
N ILE A 117 -12.66 7.29 15.75
CA ILE A 117 -13.33 6.01 16.00
C ILE A 117 -14.04 5.92 17.36
N GLU A 118 -13.72 6.81 18.32
CA GLU A 118 -14.38 6.84 19.64
C GLU A 118 -15.85 7.26 19.56
N ASP A 119 -16.21 8.09 18.59
CA ASP A 119 -17.54 8.67 18.46
C ASP A 119 -18.15 8.38 17.09
N LYS A 120 -19.16 7.50 17.08
CA LYS A 120 -19.93 7.14 15.87
C LYS A 120 -20.59 8.32 15.18
N SER A 121 -20.79 9.43 15.87
CA SER A 121 -21.35 10.67 15.32
C SER A 121 -20.30 11.60 14.73
N HIS A 122 -19.01 11.34 14.95
CA HIS A 122 -17.93 12.13 14.37
C HIS A 122 -17.92 11.99 12.85
N GLU A 123 -17.80 13.11 12.14
CA GLU A 123 -17.81 13.15 10.67
C GLU A 123 -16.76 12.24 9.99
N ARG A 124 -15.66 11.92 10.70
CA ARG A 124 -14.54 11.09 10.20
C ARG A 124 -14.56 9.67 10.76
N PHE A 125 -15.61 9.28 11.50
CA PHE A 125 -15.71 7.94 12.08
C PHE A 125 -15.54 6.84 11.02
N ASN A 126 -16.25 6.95 9.89
CA ASN A 126 -16.16 5.96 8.81
C ASN A 126 -14.78 5.95 8.15
N GLN A 127 -14.13 7.10 8.02
CA GLN A 127 -12.78 7.19 7.48
C GLN A 127 -11.77 6.50 8.42
N ALA A 128 -11.88 6.72 9.73
CA ALA A 128 -11.03 6.04 10.72
C ALA A 128 -11.29 4.54 10.74
N LEU A 129 -12.57 4.10 10.70
CA LEU A 129 -12.93 2.68 10.64
C LEU A 129 -12.36 2.00 9.40
N TYR A 130 -12.50 2.65 8.23
CA TYR A 130 -11.96 2.13 6.99
C TYR A 130 -10.44 2.04 7.02
N LEU A 131 -9.74 3.07 7.52
CA LEU A 131 -8.29 3.05 7.68
C LEU A 131 -7.84 1.88 8.57
N ILE A 132 -8.49 1.67 9.71
CA ILE A 132 -8.19 0.55 10.61
C ILE A 132 -8.41 -0.79 9.89
N ALA A 133 -9.52 -0.94 9.17
CA ALA A 133 -9.84 -2.16 8.43
C ALA A 133 -8.87 -2.43 7.27
N HIS A 134 -8.44 -1.37 6.57
CA HIS A 134 -7.45 -1.45 5.49
C HIS A 134 -6.10 -1.96 6.01
N GLU A 135 -5.59 -1.40 7.11
CA GLU A 135 -4.34 -1.87 7.71
C GLU A 135 -4.47 -3.29 8.29
N CYS A 136 -5.64 -3.65 8.81
CA CYS A 136 -5.96 -5.02 9.19
C CYS A 136 -5.87 -5.98 7.99
N ALA A 137 -6.31 -5.55 6.80
CA ALA A 137 -6.26 -6.39 5.61
C ALA A 137 -4.82 -6.69 5.15
N HIS A 138 -3.87 -5.78 5.36
CA HIS A 138 -2.45 -6.07 5.14
C HIS A 138 -1.92 -7.20 6.03
N ILE A 139 -2.45 -7.38 7.25
CA ILE A 139 -2.08 -8.50 8.13
C ILE A 139 -2.53 -9.84 7.53
N GLU A 140 -3.74 -9.91 7.00
CA GLU A 140 -4.25 -11.11 6.33
C GLU A 140 -3.43 -11.43 5.07
N ASP A 141 -3.18 -10.42 4.22
CA ASP A 141 -2.36 -10.59 3.02
C ASP A 141 -0.94 -11.06 3.35
N LEU A 142 -0.29 -10.42 4.34
CA LEU A 142 1.03 -10.81 4.82
C LEU A 142 1.06 -12.27 5.25
N LYS A 143 0.06 -12.71 6.03
CA LYS A 143 -0.05 -14.12 6.44
C LYS A 143 -0.14 -15.03 5.22
N ARG A 144 -1.04 -14.73 4.28
CA ARG A 144 -1.25 -15.54 3.08
C ARG A 144 0.03 -15.66 2.25
N ARG A 145 0.74 -14.56 2.05
CA ARG A 145 2.01 -14.56 1.32
C ARG A 145 3.10 -15.33 2.04
N ASP A 146 3.23 -15.20 3.36
CA ASP A 146 4.17 -16.01 4.15
C ASP A 146 3.84 -17.51 4.04
N ASP A 147 2.56 -17.88 4.09
CA ASP A 147 2.11 -19.28 3.94
C ASP A 147 2.40 -19.83 2.52
N ARG A 148 2.26 -19.00 1.47
CA ARG A 148 2.56 -19.41 0.07
C ARG A 148 4.05 -19.39 -0.25
N PHE A 149 4.80 -18.46 0.33
CA PHE A 149 6.20 -18.22 0.04
C PHE A 149 7.02 -18.18 1.34
N PRO A 150 7.08 -19.28 2.10
CA PRO A 150 7.74 -19.29 3.39
C PRO A 150 9.22 -18.95 3.26
N GLY A 151 9.73 -18.11 4.17
CA GLY A 151 11.13 -17.69 4.18
C GLY A 151 11.47 -16.54 3.21
N THR A 152 10.46 -15.88 2.62
CA THR A 152 10.68 -14.71 1.75
C THR A 152 10.62 -13.39 2.51
N ILE A 153 9.54 -13.15 3.27
CA ILE A 153 9.31 -11.89 4.00
C ILE A 153 10.32 -11.75 5.15
N LEU A 154 11.04 -10.62 5.14
CA LEU A 154 12.15 -10.29 6.06
C LEU A 154 13.34 -11.26 6.06
N GLN A 155 13.34 -12.28 5.20
CA GLN A 155 14.26 -13.41 5.27
C GLN A 155 15.01 -13.65 3.94
N GLN A 156 14.46 -13.19 2.82
CA GLN A 156 15.11 -13.32 1.52
C GLN A 156 16.22 -12.26 1.36
N GLN A 157 17.41 -12.72 0.96
CA GLN A 157 18.46 -11.84 0.47
C GLN A 157 18.33 -11.74 -1.06
N ILE A 158 17.90 -10.57 -1.53
CA ILE A 158 17.89 -10.25 -2.96
C ILE A 158 19.21 -9.53 -3.28
N TYR A 159 19.99 -10.09 -4.19
CA TYR A 159 21.29 -9.54 -4.58
C TYR A 159 21.25 -8.80 -5.93
N ASP A 160 20.15 -8.92 -6.68
CA ASP A 160 19.99 -8.27 -7.99
C ASP A 160 19.26 -6.93 -7.85
N TYR A 161 19.87 -5.86 -8.36
CA TYR A 161 19.36 -4.50 -8.20
C TYR A 161 18.04 -4.24 -8.94
N GLU A 162 17.87 -4.84 -10.14
CA GLU A 162 16.61 -4.71 -10.87
C GLU A 162 15.50 -5.44 -10.09
N GLU A 163 15.80 -6.64 -9.59
CA GLU A 163 14.83 -7.39 -8.78
C GLU A 163 14.43 -6.64 -7.52
N VAL A 164 15.37 -5.97 -6.81
CA VAL A 164 15.04 -5.15 -5.65
C VAL A 164 14.12 -3.98 -6.00
N LEU A 165 14.41 -3.26 -7.10
CA LEU A 165 13.62 -2.10 -7.50
C LEU A 165 12.19 -2.49 -7.90
N PHE A 166 12.03 -3.52 -8.72
CA PHE A 166 10.70 -3.93 -9.16
C PHE A 166 9.93 -4.69 -8.08
N ALA A 167 10.62 -5.42 -7.19
CA ALA A 167 9.95 -6.11 -6.09
C ALA A 167 9.16 -5.14 -5.20
N SER A 168 9.69 -3.94 -4.91
CA SER A 168 8.97 -2.97 -4.10
C SER A 168 7.73 -2.40 -4.82
N ILE A 169 7.86 -2.05 -6.11
CA ILE A 169 6.73 -1.56 -6.91
C ILE A 169 5.64 -2.63 -6.99
N VAL A 170 6.02 -3.85 -7.37
CA VAL A 170 5.10 -4.98 -7.53
C VAL A 170 4.42 -5.36 -6.22
N ALA A 171 5.16 -5.37 -5.11
CA ALA A 171 4.60 -5.62 -3.79
C ALA A 171 3.52 -4.60 -3.47
N VAL A 172 3.79 -3.30 -3.65
CA VAL A 172 2.81 -2.23 -3.40
C VAL A 172 1.57 -2.39 -4.30
N LEU A 173 1.73 -2.65 -5.60
CA LEU A 173 0.56 -2.82 -6.49
C LEU A 173 -0.37 -3.96 -6.03
N TRP A 174 0.21 -5.08 -5.61
CA TRP A 174 -0.59 -6.20 -5.10
C TRP A 174 -1.17 -5.91 -3.71
N GLU A 175 -0.33 -5.47 -2.77
CA GLU A 175 -0.70 -5.30 -1.36
C GLU A 175 -1.85 -4.31 -1.21
N GLU A 176 -1.82 -3.19 -1.94
CA GLU A 176 -2.87 -2.17 -1.89
C GLU A 176 -4.17 -2.64 -2.53
N TYR A 177 -4.09 -3.34 -3.66
CA TYR A 177 -5.26 -3.96 -4.27
C TYR A 177 -5.91 -4.98 -3.32
N ALA A 178 -5.11 -5.87 -2.73
CA ALA A 178 -5.58 -6.92 -1.83
C ALA A 178 -6.18 -6.34 -0.55
N ALA A 179 -5.54 -5.31 0.02
CA ALA A 179 -6.02 -4.63 1.22
C ALA A 179 -7.33 -3.89 0.97
N CYS A 180 -7.42 -3.11 -0.11
CA CYS A 180 -8.65 -2.42 -0.50
C CYS A 180 -9.79 -3.38 -0.79
N ARG A 181 -9.52 -4.50 -1.49
CA ARG A 181 -10.54 -5.50 -1.81
C ARG A 181 -11.08 -6.20 -0.58
N THR A 182 -10.21 -6.55 0.36
CA THR A 182 -10.58 -7.23 1.62
C THR A 182 -11.34 -6.29 2.56
N SER A 183 -10.92 -5.03 2.65
CA SER A 183 -11.51 -4.02 3.55
C SER A 183 -12.73 -3.27 2.97
N ALA A 184 -13.09 -3.53 1.70
CA ALA A 184 -14.07 -2.74 0.96
C ALA A 184 -15.45 -2.61 1.64
N ILE A 185 -15.86 -3.63 2.40
CA ILE A 185 -17.13 -3.64 3.15
C ILE A 185 -17.20 -2.57 4.25
N PHE A 186 -16.06 -2.04 4.70
CA PHE A 186 -15.97 -1.01 5.73
C PHE A 186 -15.89 0.42 5.15
N GLY A 187 -15.73 0.55 3.83
CA GLY A 187 -15.42 1.83 3.16
C GLY A 187 -16.55 2.37 2.31
N ASP A 188 -17.76 2.53 2.84
CA ASP A 188 -18.85 3.09 2.04
C ASP A 188 -18.51 4.51 1.54
N GLY A 189 -18.60 4.73 0.23
CA GLY A 189 -18.20 5.99 -0.42
C GLY A 189 -16.70 6.20 -0.62
N GLN A 190 -15.84 5.27 -0.18
CA GLN A 190 -14.38 5.42 -0.31
C GLN A 190 -13.89 5.45 -1.77
N GLY A 191 -14.65 4.86 -2.70
CA GLY A 191 -14.35 4.88 -4.14
C GLY A 191 -14.11 6.28 -4.71
N SER A 192 -14.85 7.30 -4.25
CA SER A 192 -14.67 8.69 -4.70
C SER A 192 -13.32 9.27 -4.28
N ALA A 193 -12.85 8.96 -3.06
CA ALA A 193 -11.53 9.42 -2.61
C ALA A 193 -10.40 8.78 -3.44
N TYR A 194 -10.54 7.49 -3.80
CA TYR A 194 -9.57 6.82 -4.68
C TYR A 194 -9.62 7.32 -6.12
N GLU A 195 -10.82 7.65 -6.63
CA GLU A 195 -10.99 8.32 -7.92
C GLU A 195 -10.23 9.66 -7.95
N GLU A 196 -10.39 10.50 -6.93
CA GLU A 196 -9.68 11.78 -6.82
C GLU A 196 -8.15 11.59 -6.81
N CYS A 197 -7.64 10.66 -6.00
CA CYS A 197 -6.21 10.36 -5.96
C CYS A 197 -5.66 9.87 -7.31
N LEU A 198 -6.39 8.97 -8.00
CA LEU A 198 -5.98 8.48 -9.31
C LEU A 198 -5.95 9.61 -10.35
N ILE A 199 -6.97 10.48 -10.38
CA ILE A 199 -7.01 11.63 -11.30
C ILE A 199 -5.85 12.59 -11.04
N GLY A 200 -5.54 12.85 -9.76
CA GLY A 200 -4.41 13.67 -9.35
C GLY A 200 -3.09 13.09 -9.87
N ALA A 201 -2.84 11.80 -9.61
CA ALA A 201 -1.64 11.11 -10.06
C ALA A 201 -1.51 11.08 -11.60
N LEU A 202 -2.59 10.77 -12.31
CA LEU A 202 -2.62 10.79 -13.79
C LEU A 202 -2.28 12.17 -14.36
N SER A 203 -2.59 13.24 -13.63
CA SER A 203 -2.35 14.61 -14.08
C SER A 203 -0.94 15.09 -13.79
N ALA A 204 -0.30 14.59 -12.72
CA ALA A 204 1.03 15.05 -12.28
C ALA A 204 2.20 14.15 -12.73
N ALA A 205 1.96 12.84 -12.89
CA ALA A 205 2.99 11.81 -13.02
C ALA A 205 4.10 12.12 -14.04
N ARG A 206 3.74 12.50 -15.27
CA ARG A 206 4.71 12.75 -16.34
C ARG A 206 5.47 14.06 -16.10
N ASP A 207 4.79 15.11 -15.66
CA ASP A 207 5.40 16.42 -15.45
C ASP A 207 6.44 16.39 -14.33
N GLU A 208 6.11 15.73 -13.22
CA GLU A 208 7.02 15.51 -12.10
C GLU A 208 8.22 14.65 -12.50
N ALA A 209 7.96 13.52 -13.17
CA ALA A 209 9.02 12.63 -13.63
C ALA A 209 9.97 13.32 -14.61
N TYR A 210 9.44 14.10 -15.56
CA TYR A 210 10.27 14.83 -16.51
C TYR A 210 11.03 15.97 -15.84
N ALA A 211 10.48 16.61 -14.81
CA ALA A 211 11.22 17.58 -14.00
C ALA A 211 12.42 16.93 -13.29
N ALA A 212 12.22 15.77 -12.67
CA ALA A 212 13.29 14.99 -12.05
C ALA A 212 14.34 14.54 -13.08
N ILE A 213 13.94 14.06 -14.26
CA ILE A 213 14.89 13.69 -15.33
C ILE A 213 15.67 14.91 -15.84
N ARG A 214 15.05 16.08 -15.96
CA ARG A 214 15.75 17.33 -16.32
C ARG A 214 16.78 17.71 -15.25
N ALA A 215 16.41 17.62 -13.96
CA ALA A 215 17.33 17.87 -12.85
C ALA A 215 18.51 16.89 -12.85
N TYR A 216 18.25 15.62 -13.17
CA TYR A 216 19.28 14.59 -13.32
C TYR A 216 20.37 14.97 -14.34
N ARG A 217 20.03 15.70 -15.40
CA ARG A 217 21.03 16.19 -16.37
C ARG A 217 22.04 17.15 -15.76
N LEU A 218 21.73 17.75 -14.60
CA LEU A 218 22.62 18.65 -13.88
C LEU A 218 23.43 17.93 -12.80
N HIS A 219 22.78 17.09 -11.97
CA HIS A 219 23.46 16.45 -10.84
C HIS A 219 24.04 15.06 -11.14
N GLY A 220 23.55 14.35 -12.16
CA GLY A 220 24.10 13.06 -12.60
C GLY A 220 23.90 11.88 -11.64
N ASP A 221 23.07 12.02 -10.61
CA ASP A 221 22.82 10.97 -9.60
C ASP A 221 21.72 10.01 -10.06
N ILE A 222 22.13 8.80 -10.45
CA ILE A 222 21.24 7.75 -10.95
C ILE A 222 20.29 7.24 -9.86
N LYS A 223 20.76 7.10 -8.61
CA LYS A 223 19.90 6.57 -7.53
C LYS A 223 18.79 7.55 -7.21
N ARG A 224 19.16 8.83 -7.14
CA ARG A 224 18.22 9.92 -6.89
C ARG A 224 17.15 10.02 -7.99
N VAL A 225 17.52 9.98 -9.26
CA VAL A 225 16.53 10.08 -10.35
C VAL A 225 15.64 8.84 -10.45
N LEU A 226 16.15 7.65 -10.10
CA LEU A 226 15.32 6.45 -10.03
C LEU A 226 14.18 6.63 -9.02
N GLU A 227 14.47 7.23 -7.87
CA GLU A 227 13.46 7.54 -6.85
C GLU A 227 12.56 8.71 -7.28
N GLU A 228 13.14 9.84 -7.67
CA GLU A 228 12.40 11.08 -7.98
C GLU A 228 11.56 11.01 -9.26
N ALA A 229 11.98 10.23 -10.27
CA ALA A 229 11.22 10.07 -11.51
C ALA A 229 10.45 8.75 -11.56
N GLY A 230 11.00 7.66 -11.02
CA GLY A 230 10.34 6.36 -11.03
C GLY A 230 9.07 6.34 -10.17
N ARG A 231 9.09 7.01 -9.02
CA ARG A 231 7.93 7.08 -8.14
C ARG A 231 6.72 7.76 -8.80
N PRO A 232 6.81 9.01 -9.32
CA PRO A 232 5.67 9.64 -10.01
C PRO A 232 5.16 8.83 -11.20
N LEU A 233 6.05 8.16 -11.94
CA LEU A 233 5.64 7.31 -13.07
C LEU A 233 4.81 6.10 -12.65
N CYS A 234 5.12 5.48 -11.51
CA CYS A 234 4.39 4.31 -11.02
C CYS A 234 3.16 4.67 -10.16
N GLU A 235 3.06 5.92 -9.70
CA GLU A 235 1.99 6.37 -8.80
C GLU A 235 0.57 6.19 -9.37
N PRO A 236 0.29 6.44 -10.67
CA PRO A 236 -1.00 6.12 -11.25
C PRO A 236 -1.37 4.64 -11.18
N LEU A 237 -0.39 3.73 -11.34
CA LEU A 237 -0.64 2.29 -11.19
C LEU A 237 -0.99 1.95 -9.74
N ARG A 238 -0.31 2.57 -8.78
CA ARG A 238 -0.60 2.39 -7.35
C ARG A 238 -2.02 2.83 -7.03
N PHE A 239 -2.42 4.05 -7.36
CA PHE A 239 -3.79 4.51 -7.08
C PHE A 239 -4.87 3.78 -7.90
N ALA A 240 -4.53 3.29 -9.09
CA ALA A 240 -5.41 2.38 -9.81
C ALA A 240 -5.61 1.06 -9.05
N ALA A 241 -4.56 0.51 -8.44
CA ALA A 241 -4.67 -0.69 -7.60
C ALA A 241 -5.60 -0.48 -6.38
N TYR A 242 -5.49 0.66 -5.68
CA TYR A 242 -6.42 1.03 -4.60
C TYR A 242 -7.88 1.04 -5.08
N LEU A 243 -8.13 1.79 -6.16
CA LEU A 243 -9.47 1.97 -6.71
C LEU A 243 -10.06 0.63 -7.19
N LEU A 244 -9.30 -0.13 -7.97
CA LEU A 244 -9.70 -1.44 -8.49
C LEU A 244 -10.00 -2.42 -7.36
N GLY A 245 -9.15 -2.45 -6.32
CA GLY A 245 -9.36 -3.30 -5.15
C GLY A 245 -10.68 -2.97 -4.48
N HIS A 246 -10.94 -1.68 -4.24
CA HIS A 246 -12.18 -1.21 -3.63
C HIS A 246 -13.42 -1.59 -4.46
N LEU A 247 -13.42 -1.29 -5.77
CA LEU A 247 -14.53 -1.61 -6.68
C LEU A 247 -14.79 -3.13 -6.71
N ASP A 248 -13.75 -3.94 -6.90
CA ASP A 248 -13.88 -5.39 -6.97
C ASP A 248 -14.35 -5.99 -5.63
N GLY A 249 -13.99 -5.38 -4.49
CA GLY A 249 -14.45 -5.78 -3.17
C GLY A 249 -15.92 -5.45 -2.91
N ARG A 250 -16.42 -4.38 -3.52
CA ARG A 250 -17.84 -3.99 -3.49
C ARG A 250 -18.67 -4.61 -4.62
N GLN A 251 -18.04 -5.30 -5.56
CA GLN A 251 -18.66 -5.78 -6.80
C GLN A 251 -19.24 -4.63 -7.63
N GLU A 252 -18.54 -3.51 -7.64
CA GLU A 252 -18.85 -2.31 -8.42
C GLU A 252 -17.96 -2.25 -9.68
N ASP A 253 -18.34 -1.39 -10.63
CA ASP A 253 -17.59 -1.16 -11.86
C ASP A 253 -17.23 0.32 -12.04
N TRP A 254 -16.52 0.65 -13.13
CA TRP A 254 -16.12 2.02 -13.45
C TRP A 254 -17.28 3.02 -13.57
N GLY A 255 -18.54 2.56 -13.65
CA GLY A 255 -19.73 3.40 -13.69
C GLY A 255 -19.96 4.20 -12.41
N VAL A 256 -19.44 3.74 -11.26
CA VAL A 256 -19.54 4.49 -9.98
C VAL A 256 -18.41 5.52 -9.80
N VAL A 257 -17.40 5.49 -10.67
CA VAL A 257 -16.25 6.42 -10.70
C VAL A 257 -16.03 6.97 -12.12
N PRO A 258 -17.00 7.75 -12.63
CA PRO A 258 -17.00 8.19 -14.03
C PRO A 258 -15.86 9.17 -14.36
N GLN A 259 -15.37 9.96 -13.41
CA GLN A 259 -14.30 10.93 -13.66
C GLN A 259 -12.96 10.22 -13.89
N ALA A 260 -12.66 9.19 -13.09
CA ALA A 260 -11.46 8.36 -13.31
C ALA A 260 -11.54 7.62 -14.65
N ARG A 261 -12.71 7.04 -14.97
CA ARG A 261 -12.95 6.36 -16.25
C ARG A 261 -12.70 7.29 -17.44
N ASP A 262 -13.31 8.48 -17.41
CA ASP A 262 -13.21 9.44 -18.50
C ASP A 262 -11.77 9.98 -18.62
N ARG A 263 -11.09 10.23 -17.49
CA ARG A 263 -9.68 10.66 -17.49
C ARG A 263 -8.74 9.60 -18.04
N LEU A 264 -8.98 8.32 -17.73
CA LEU A 264 -8.21 7.21 -18.28
C LEU A 264 -8.39 7.10 -19.79
N ALA A 265 -9.61 7.27 -20.30
CA ALA A 265 -9.89 7.23 -21.74
C ALA A 265 -9.12 8.29 -22.56
N GLU A 266 -8.63 9.35 -21.91
CA GLU A 266 -7.92 10.46 -22.53
C GLU A 266 -6.40 10.45 -22.30
N CYS A 267 -5.85 9.46 -21.57
CA CYS A 267 -4.42 9.44 -21.25
C CYS A 267 -3.75 8.11 -21.59
N ASP A 268 -2.42 8.17 -21.73
CA ASP A 268 -1.61 7.03 -22.16
C ASP A 268 -1.54 5.90 -21.12
N TYR A 269 -2.08 6.10 -19.91
CA TYR A 269 -2.16 5.07 -18.87
C TYR A 269 -3.30 4.08 -19.06
N ALA A 270 -4.27 4.33 -19.94
CA ALA A 270 -5.45 3.48 -20.12
C ALA A 270 -5.09 2.00 -20.29
N SER A 271 -4.19 1.71 -21.23
CA SER A 271 -3.80 0.33 -21.56
C SER A 271 -3.06 -0.36 -20.41
N TYR A 272 -2.29 0.38 -19.61
CA TYR A 272 -1.61 -0.14 -18.44
C TYR A 272 -2.58 -0.46 -17.32
N VAL A 273 -3.56 0.41 -17.08
CA VAL A 273 -4.58 0.20 -16.04
C VAL A 273 -5.50 -0.98 -16.40
N ASP A 274 -5.86 -1.17 -17.67
CA ASP A 274 -6.65 -2.33 -18.11
C ASP A 274 -5.89 -3.66 -17.92
N ARG A 275 -4.61 -3.68 -18.28
CA ARG A 275 -3.74 -4.85 -18.05
C ARG A 275 -3.52 -5.10 -16.57
N LEU A 276 -3.34 -4.03 -15.79
CA LEU A 276 -3.19 -4.09 -14.34
C LEU A 276 -4.44 -4.70 -13.70
N ALA A 277 -5.64 -4.23 -14.07
CA ALA A 277 -6.90 -4.77 -13.58
C ALA A 277 -7.04 -6.27 -13.89
N THR A 278 -6.65 -6.69 -15.09
CA THR A 278 -6.66 -8.10 -15.48
C THR A 278 -5.68 -8.92 -14.62
N ALA A 279 -4.44 -8.46 -14.47
CA ALA A 279 -3.42 -9.13 -13.69
C ALA A 279 -3.78 -9.24 -12.20
N LEU A 280 -4.27 -8.15 -11.58
CA LEU A 280 -4.66 -8.13 -10.17
C LEU A 280 -5.85 -9.05 -9.88
N ARG A 281 -6.83 -9.12 -10.79
CA ARG A 281 -7.99 -10.02 -10.66
C ARG A 281 -7.58 -11.49 -10.78
N GLU A 282 -6.67 -11.81 -11.69
CA GLU A 282 -6.12 -13.16 -11.84
C GLU A 282 -5.31 -13.57 -10.60
N LEU A 283 -4.45 -12.68 -10.10
CA LEU A 283 -3.72 -12.86 -8.85
C LEU A 283 -4.69 -13.15 -7.69
N TRP A 284 -5.74 -12.35 -7.56
CA TRP A 284 -6.76 -12.60 -6.54
C TRP A 284 -7.43 -13.95 -6.69
N ALA A 285 -7.84 -14.33 -7.90
CA ALA A 285 -8.52 -15.60 -8.15
C ALA A 285 -7.64 -16.81 -7.81
N THR A 286 -6.32 -16.69 -7.98
CA THR A 286 -5.36 -17.78 -7.84
C THR A 286 -4.56 -17.77 -6.53
N ARG A 287 -4.76 -16.77 -5.66
CA ARG A 287 -3.94 -16.50 -4.45
C ARG A 287 -3.71 -17.68 -3.51
N ASP A 288 -4.65 -18.61 -3.44
CA ASP A 288 -4.53 -19.79 -2.56
C ASP A 288 -3.66 -20.91 -3.18
N SER A 289 -3.19 -20.75 -4.41
CA SER A 289 -2.51 -21.78 -5.21
C SER A 289 -1.11 -21.40 -5.73
N TRP A 290 -0.57 -20.23 -5.37
CA TRP A 290 0.71 -19.73 -5.90
C TRP A 290 1.95 -20.53 -5.46
N GLU A 291 2.72 -21.05 -6.41
CA GLU A 291 3.90 -21.88 -6.11
C GLU A 291 5.23 -21.13 -6.15
N SER A 292 5.29 -19.98 -6.83
CA SER A 292 6.48 -19.14 -6.92
C SER A 292 6.12 -17.65 -7.02
N LEU A 293 7.11 -16.77 -6.81
CA LEU A 293 6.95 -15.33 -6.99
C LEU A 293 6.74 -14.92 -8.46
N ASP A 294 6.91 -15.84 -9.41
CA ASP A 294 6.73 -15.57 -10.85
C ASP A 294 5.28 -15.20 -11.18
N VAL A 295 4.32 -15.53 -10.30
CA VAL A 295 2.92 -15.11 -10.44
C VAL A 295 2.78 -13.59 -10.56
N PHE A 296 3.71 -12.82 -10.00
CA PHE A 296 3.71 -11.37 -10.06
C PHE A 296 4.40 -10.78 -11.31
N THR A 297 4.94 -11.62 -12.20
CA THR A 297 5.61 -11.18 -13.43
C THR A 297 4.77 -10.20 -14.26
N PRO A 298 3.45 -10.39 -14.46
CA PRO A 298 2.65 -9.44 -15.22
C PRO A 298 2.65 -8.03 -14.63
N LEU A 299 2.67 -7.89 -13.29
CA LEU A 299 2.78 -6.58 -12.64
C LEU A 299 4.15 -5.95 -12.88
N LYS A 300 5.21 -6.77 -12.83
CA LYS A 300 6.59 -6.33 -13.13
C LYS A 300 6.70 -5.81 -14.56
N GLU A 301 6.13 -6.51 -15.53
CA GLU A 301 6.16 -6.11 -16.95
C GLU A 301 5.46 -4.77 -17.17
N ILE A 302 4.28 -4.57 -16.57
CA ILE A 302 3.55 -3.30 -16.67
C ILE A 302 4.38 -2.14 -16.08
N ALA A 303 4.98 -2.34 -14.90
CA ALA A 303 5.84 -1.33 -14.29
C ALA A 303 7.08 -1.02 -15.14
N HIS A 304 7.68 -2.04 -15.75
CA HIS A 304 8.85 -1.89 -16.62
C HIS A 304 8.53 -1.03 -17.84
N GLU A 305 7.40 -1.30 -18.49
CA GLU A 305 6.95 -0.55 -19.66
C GLU A 305 6.61 0.90 -19.31
N VAL A 306 5.91 1.16 -18.19
CA VAL A 306 5.60 2.52 -17.73
C VAL A 306 6.85 3.36 -17.50
N LEU A 307 7.87 2.77 -16.84
CA LEU A 307 9.16 3.43 -16.63
C LEU A 307 9.87 3.69 -17.96
N ALA A 308 9.91 2.70 -18.87
CA ALA A 308 10.57 2.82 -20.17
C ALA A 308 9.93 3.91 -21.04
N GLU A 309 8.60 3.96 -21.10
CA GLU A 309 7.87 5.03 -21.78
C GLU A 309 8.08 6.38 -21.09
N GLY A 310 8.25 6.40 -19.77
CA GLY A 310 8.57 7.60 -19.00
C GLY A 310 10.00 8.12 -19.14
N GLY A 311 10.84 7.46 -19.95
CA GLY A 311 12.21 7.91 -20.19
C GLY A 311 13.26 7.22 -19.34
N MET A 312 12.91 6.10 -18.69
CA MET A 312 13.82 5.33 -17.84
C MET A 312 13.78 3.85 -18.22
N THR A 313 14.81 3.37 -18.90
CA THR A 313 14.93 1.94 -19.23
C THR A 313 15.90 1.27 -18.28
N ILE A 314 15.45 0.19 -17.65
CA ILE A 314 16.26 -0.57 -16.70
C ILE A 314 16.49 -1.95 -17.28
N THR A 315 17.76 -2.35 -17.40
CA THR A 315 18.16 -3.61 -18.03
C THR A 315 19.08 -4.39 -17.11
N ARG A 316 18.68 -5.61 -16.74
CA ARG A 316 19.53 -6.59 -16.07
C ARG A 316 20.79 -6.88 -16.89
N LEU A 317 21.93 -6.86 -16.23
CA LEU A 317 23.22 -7.27 -16.77
C LEU A 317 23.56 -8.71 -16.35
N PRO A 318 24.40 -9.44 -17.12
CA PRO A 318 24.74 -10.83 -16.82
C PRO A 318 25.41 -11.07 -15.45
N ASP A 319 25.95 -10.02 -14.83
CA ASP A 319 26.61 -10.05 -13.52
C ASP A 319 25.66 -9.74 -12.34
N GLY A 320 24.35 -9.60 -12.60
CA GLY A 320 23.33 -9.27 -11.59
C GLY A 320 23.23 -7.78 -11.26
N GLN A 321 24.00 -6.92 -11.92
CA GLN A 321 23.81 -5.47 -11.86
C GLN A 321 22.69 -5.03 -12.80
N ALA A 322 22.21 -3.80 -12.64
CA ALA A 322 21.28 -3.18 -13.58
C ALA A 322 21.94 -1.99 -14.28
N ARG A 323 21.71 -1.88 -15.58
CA ARG A 323 21.98 -0.65 -16.34
C ARG A 323 20.72 0.19 -16.40
N VAL A 324 20.86 1.47 -16.06
CA VAL A 324 19.78 2.46 -16.16
C VAL A 324 20.12 3.39 -17.34
N ASP A 325 19.32 3.30 -18.39
CA ASP A 325 19.42 4.13 -19.58
C ASP A 325 18.34 5.22 -19.53
N ILE A 326 18.78 6.49 -19.50
CA ILE A 326 17.89 7.67 -19.51
C ILE A 326 18.17 8.46 -20.78
N PRO A 327 17.51 8.13 -21.91
CA PRO A 327 17.79 8.74 -23.21
C PRO A 327 17.43 10.22 -23.23
N PHE A 328 18.12 11.00 -24.05
CA PHE A 328 17.77 12.40 -24.29
C PHE A 328 16.50 12.48 -25.15
N ARG A 329 15.43 13.05 -24.60
CA ARG A 329 14.17 13.30 -25.30
C ARG A 329 13.78 14.77 -25.21
N PRO A 330 13.10 15.36 -26.21
CA PRO A 330 12.74 16.78 -26.19
C PRO A 330 12.11 17.26 -24.87
N GLU A 331 11.19 16.47 -24.32
CA GLU A 331 10.45 16.73 -23.08
C GLU A 331 11.30 16.61 -21.79
N THR A 332 12.45 15.93 -21.86
CA THR A 332 13.36 15.69 -20.73
C THR A 332 14.70 16.44 -20.82
N MET A 333 14.83 17.35 -21.80
CA MET A 333 15.99 18.24 -21.91
C MET A 333 15.76 19.55 -21.14
N PRO A 334 16.80 20.15 -20.52
CA PRO A 334 16.72 21.53 -20.06
C PRO A 334 16.36 22.43 -21.25
N GLN A 335 15.36 23.28 -21.08
CA GLN A 335 15.05 24.29 -22.10
C GLN A 335 16.19 25.32 -22.14
N PRO A 336 16.64 25.75 -23.33
CA PRO A 336 17.60 26.84 -23.42
C PRO A 336 17.02 28.10 -22.77
N ALA A 337 17.85 28.77 -21.95
CA ALA A 337 17.51 29.98 -21.23
C ALA A 337 17.19 31.16 -22.15
#